data_AF-M1MDK9-F1
#
_entry.id   AF-M1MDK9-F1
#
_cell.length_a   1.000
_cell.length_b   1.000
_cell.length_c   1.000
_cell.angle_alpha   90.00
_cell.angle_beta   90.00
_cell.angle_gamma   90.00
#
_symmetry.space_group_name_H-M   'P 1'
#
loop_
_entity.id
_entity.type
_entity.pdbx_description
1 polymer ?
#
loop_
_entity_poly.entity_id
_entity_poly.type
_entity_poly.pdbx_seq_one_letter_code
_entity_poly.pdbx_strand_id
1 'polypeptide(L)'
;MIKMKLTKIVSSLLIMTSVFMLNPIGANASWKKDSKGWWYSIDTPWATGWTQINGKWYYFNSDGYMVHDVTIDNYKLGPDGTIIQPTGTANNNTSKEQITEVTVGTSQEFVNAIGSNKRILLKPGVYNLSTIQQNNNSDNSVVWENVYDGKELNIKNLHNLTIEGTGSGTTEIKVSPRYANIMKFTNVNNVSIKNIIAGHTPEPYECNAGVLNFNNSNDISIENSELYGCGSIGISLNSVKRLTASNCKIDHCSLRAIDISNSEAIKFTNNKIVNHEAFSNIVAVSNAKEVTFEKCEFADNNNFSWSFLEATDNSNVLLNKCIIRNNTKSTTQDYDKDNKYFFKTTDYLGNSNSTITVRDSEISNNKFDYLLDNSNNVTLENCTTNNNTWK
;
A
#
# COMPACT_ATOMS: atom_id res chain seq x y z
N MET A 1 76.73 -4.55 43.04
CA MET A 1 76.48 -4.95 41.64
C MET A 1 74.97 -5.16 41.50
N ILE A 2 74.18 -4.50 40.66
CA ILE A 2 74.36 -3.59 39.51
C ILE A 2 73.21 -2.56 39.57
N LYS A 3 73.48 -1.34 39.06
CA LYS A 3 72.66 -0.12 39.09
C LYS A 3 71.29 -0.26 38.39
N MET A 4 70.25 0.31 39.00
CA MET A 4 69.00 0.69 38.33
C MET A 4 69.23 1.93 37.44
N LYS A 5 68.60 1.97 36.26
CA LYS A 5 68.28 3.22 35.56
C LYS A 5 66.78 3.27 35.28
N LEU A 6 66.15 4.30 35.86
CA LEU A 6 64.80 4.78 35.58
C LEU A 6 64.76 5.44 34.19
N THR A 7 63.74 5.12 33.40
CA THR A 7 63.15 6.08 32.45
C THR A 7 61.63 6.10 32.65
N LYS A 8 61.08 7.30 32.48
CA LYS A 8 59.84 7.80 33.09
C LYS A 8 58.63 7.70 32.14
N ILE A 9 57.49 7.25 32.70
CA ILE A 9 56.08 7.77 32.56
C ILE A 9 55.46 7.59 31.13
N VAL A 10 54.24 7.08 30.89
CA VAL A 10 52.91 7.73 31.04
C VAL A 10 51.77 6.74 30.65
N SER A 11 50.86 6.50 31.61
CA SER A 11 49.39 6.29 31.59
C SER A 11 48.60 5.33 30.64
N SER A 12 47.67 4.65 31.32
CA SER A 12 46.26 4.30 30.99
C SER A 12 45.89 2.98 30.28
N LEU A 13 45.48 2.00 31.10
CA LEU A 13 44.18 1.28 31.13
C LEU A 13 43.44 0.96 29.82
N LEU A 14 43.14 -0.33 29.58
CA LEU A 14 41.79 -0.82 29.19
C LEU A 14 41.70 -2.36 29.19
N ILE A 15 40.81 -2.90 30.03
CA ILE A 15 40.25 -4.25 29.93
C ILE A 15 39.03 -4.14 29.02
N MET A 16 38.95 -4.90 27.92
CA MET A 16 37.66 -5.44 27.45
C MET A 16 37.88 -6.55 26.43
N THR A 17 37.35 -7.73 26.76
CA THR A 17 37.22 -8.90 25.89
C THR A 17 36.46 -8.54 24.62
N SER A 18 37.15 -8.60 23.49
CA SER A 18 36.60 -8.35 22.16
C SER A 18 35.75 -9.53 21.69
N VAL A 19 34.44 -9.30 21.65
CA VAL A 19 33.50 -9.96 20.75
C VAL A 19 34.02 -9.75 19.33
N PHE A 20 34.24 -10.83 18.58
CA PHE A 20 34.42 -10.73 17.13
C PHE A 20 33.11 -10.19 16.55
N MET A 21 33.06 -8.88 16.29
CA MET A 21 32.05 -8.29 15.43
C MET A 21 32.23 -8.91 14.04
N LEU A 22 31.28 -9.73 13.61
CA LEU A 22 31.09 -9.95 12.19
C LEU A 22 30.59 -8.62 11.62
N ASN A 23 31.51 -7.83 11.07
CA ASN A 23 31.12 -6.74 10.19
C ASN A 23 30.39 -7.38 8.99
N PRO A 24 29.14 -7.02 8.69
CA PRO A 24 28.58 -7.37 7.39
C PRO A 24 29.52 -6.77 6.34
N ILE A 25 30.04 -7.62 5.45
CA ILE A 25 30.72 -7.15 4.26
C ILE A 25 29.63 -6.42 3.47
N GLY A 26 29.64 -5.09 3.52
CA GLY A 26 28.77 -4.29 2.68
C GLY A 26 29.10 -4.64 1.22
N ALA A 27 28.11 -5.17 0.51
CA ALA A 27 28.10 -5.26 -0.94
C ALA A 27 28.36 -3.84 -1.51
N ASN A 28 29.58 -3.56 -1.94
CA ASN A 28 29.98 -2.25 -2.44
C ASN A 28 29.64 -2.14 -3.93
N ALA A 29 28.36 -1.94 -4.23
CA ALA A 29 27.95 -1.69 -5.60
C ALA A 29 28.43 -0.29 -6.04
N SER A 30 29.22 -0.22 -7.11
CA SER A 30 29.82 1.06 -7.54
C SER A 30 30.06 1.15 -9.05
N TRP A 31 29.90 2.37 -9.57
CA TRP A 31 30.27 2.71 -10.93
C TRP A 31 31.79 2.70 -11.10
N LYS A 32 32.24 2.11 -12.21
CA LYS A 32 33.65 2.02 -12.59
C LYS A 32 33.79 2.40 -14.07
N LYS A 33 34.98 2.85 -14.47
CA LYS A 33 35.28 3.30 -15.84
C LYS A 33 36.70 2.94 -16.25
N ASP A 34 36.87 2.52 -17.49
CA ASP A 34 38.15 2.30 -18.15
C ASP A 34 38.16 2.94 -19.56
N SER A 35 39.10 2.53 -20.42
CA SER A 35 39.19 3.01 -21.80
C SER A 35 38.08 2.49 -22.72
N LYS A 36 37.37 1.42 -22.35
CA LYS A 36 36.30 0.80 -23.13
C LYS A 36 34.93 1.35 -22.76
N GLY A 37 34.69 1.71 -21.49
CA GLY A 37 33.42 2.30 -21.08
C GLY A 37 33.18 2.30 -19.57
N TRP A 38 31.94 2.56 -19.20
CA TRP A 38 31.46 2.46 -17.81
C TRP A 38 30.92 1.06 -17.54
N TRP A 39 31.10 0.52 -16.34
CA TRP A 39 30.40 -0.67 -15.85
C TRP A 39 29.96 -0.48 -14.40
N TYR A 40 29.06 -1.34 -13.95
CA TYR A 40 28.59 -1.34 -12.57
C TYR A 40 29.01 -2.64 -11.87
N SER A 41 29.83 -2.52 -10.84
CA SER A 41 30.28 -3.67 -10.04
C SER A 41 29.18 -4.02 -9.04
N ILE A 42 28.73 -5.28 -9.04
CA ILE A 42 27.80 -5.88 -8.07
C ILE A 42 28.43 -7.19 -7.55
N ASP A 43 27.87 -7.85 -6.53
CA ASP A 43 28.48 -9.00 -5.83
C ASP A 43 28.91 -10.18 -6.73
N THR A 44 28.44 -10.20 -7.99
CA THR A 44 28.96 -10.97 -9.12
C THR A 44 29.55 -10.00 -10.16
N PRO A 45 30.72 -10.28 -10.76
CA PRO A 45 31.80 -9.30 -10.98
C PRO A 45 31.42 -7.99 -11.71
N TRP A 46 30.35 -7.96 -12.51
CA TRP A 46 29.70 -6.76 -13.04
C TRP A 46 28.24 -7.03 -13.46
N ALA A 47 27.45 -5.96 -13.59
CA ALA A 47 26.09 -6.01 -14.11
C ALA A 47 26.05 -6.35 -15.60
N THR A 48 25.05 -7.13 -16.02
CA THR A 48 24.73 -7.44 -17.42
C THR A 48 23.22 -7.28 -17.64
N GLY A 49 22.80 -6.93 -18.87
CA GLY A 49 21.40 -6.70 -19.21
C GLY A 49 20.81 -5.43 -18.56
N TRP A 50 19.48 -5.37 -18.51
CA TRP A 50 18.74 -4.28 -17.88
C TRP A 50 18.95 -4.27 -16.37
N THR A 51 19.48 -3.17 -15.82
CA THR A 51 19.73 -3.01 -14.40
C THR A 51 19.27 -1.64 -13.93
N GLN A 52 18.51 -1.60 -12.83
CA GLN A 52 18.06 -0.36 -12.21
C GLN A 52 19.06 0.09 -11.14
N ILE A 53 19.60 1.31 -11.29
CA ILE A 53 20.59 1.88 -10.38
C ILE A 53 20.09 3.26 -9.96
N ASN A 54 19.89 3.48 -8.66
CA ASN A 54 19.41 4.75 -8.10
C ASN A 54 18.15 5.30 -8.80
N GLY A 55 17.18 4.42 -9.12
CA GLY A 55 15.91 4.80 -9.74
C GLY A 55 15.97 5.04 -11.26
N LYS A 56 17.13 4.93 -11.90
CA LYS A 56 17.28 4.99 -13.36
C LYS A 56 17.58 3.62 -13.96
N TRP A 57 17.10 3.37 -15.16
CA TRP A 57 17.36 2.14 -15.90
C TRP A 57 18.53 2.29 -16.85
N TYR A 58 19.45 1.35 -16.78
CA TYR A 58 20.63 1.21 -17.63
C TYR A 58 20.62 -0.16 -18.30
N TYR A 59 21.28 -0.28 -19.45
CA TYR A 59 21.53 -1.57 -20.09
C TYR A 59 23.04 -1.82 -20.17
N PHE A 60 23.48 -2.99 -19.72
CA PHE A 60 24.87 -3.44 -19.82
C PHE A 60 24.97 -4.57 -20.85
N ASN A 61 25.95 -4.49 -21.74
CA ASN A 61 26.18 -5.54 -22.74
C ASN A 61 26.69 -6.84 -22.07
N SER A 62 26.87 -7.91 -22.86
CA SER A 62 27.38 -9.19 -22.36
C SER A 62 28.76 -9.10 -21.71
N ASP A 63 29.56 -8.11 -22.08
CA ASP A 63 30.89 -7.85 -21.53
C ASP A 63 30.86 -6.95 -20.28
N GLY A 64 29.66 -6.53 -19.84
CA GLY A 64 29.46 -5.73 -18.64
C GLY A 64 29.52 -4.22 -18.82
N TYR A 65 29.73 -3.72 -20.04
CA TYR A 65 29.83 -2.29 -20.30
C TYR A 65 28.45 -1.66 -20.55
N MET A 66 28.22 -0.52 -19.92
CA MET A 66 27.02 0.30 -20.06
C MET A 66 26.89 0.78 -21.50
N VAL A 67 25.75 0.48 -22.09
CA VAL A 67 25.39 0.92 -23.43
C VAL A 67 24.71 2.29 -23.31
N HIS A 68 24.98 3.18 -24.26
CA HIS A 68 24.41 4.52 -24.34
C HIS A 68 24.16 4.92 -25.80
N ASP A 69 23.34 5.94 -26.03
CA ASP A 69 23.01 6.48 -27.37
C ASP A 69 22.44 5.46 -28.37
N VAL A 70 21.68 4.46 -27.90
CA VAL A 70 21.10 3.41 -28.76
C VAL A 70 19.70 3.02 -28.28
N THR A 71 18.96 2.27 -29.09
CA THR A 71 17.66 1.69 -28.71
C THR A 71 17.82 0.19 -28.47
N ILE A 72 17.39 -0.30 -27.30
CA ILE A 72 17.37 -1.72 -26.91
C ILE A 72 15.95 -2.05 -26.45
N ASP A 73 15.36 -3.14 -26.96
CA ASP A 73 14.01 -3.60 -26.57
C ASP A 73 12.92 -2.50 -26.60
N ASN A 74 12.96 -1.61 -27.60
CA ASN A 74 12.10 -0.42 -27.76
C ASN A 74 12.33 0.73 -26.76
N TYR A 75 13.38 0.68 -25.94
CA TYR A 75 13.79 1.76 -25.03
C TYR A 75 15.01 2.49 -25.59
N LYS A 76 14.89 3.80 -25.81
CA LYS A 76 16.01 4.65 -26.25
C LYS A 76 16.87 5.04 -25.05
N LEU A 77 18.16 4.75 -25.07
CA LEU A 77 19.14 5.16 -24.08
C LEU A 77 19.80 6.47 -24.51
N GLY A 78 20.01 7.37 -23.55
CA GLY A 78 20.68 8.65 -23.76
C GLY A 78 22.20 8.55 -23.62
N PRO A 79 22.93 9.67 -23.76
CA PRO A 79 24.39 9.71 -23.63
C PRO A 79 24.91 9.30 -22.25
N ASP A 80 24.07 9.42 -21.21
CA ASP A 80 24.38 8.97 -19.85
C ASP A 80 24.01 7.49 -19.60
N GLY A 81 23.59 6.77 -20.64
CA GLY A 81 23.19 5.36 -20.60
C GLY A 81 21.83 5.09 -19.98
N THR A 82 21.08 6.15 -19.63
CA THR A 82 19.76 6.02 -19.01
C THR A 82 18.66 5.98 -20.06
N ILE A 83 17.54 5.30 -19.78
CA ILE A 83 16.35 5.38 -20.64
C ILE A 83 15.90 6.84 -20.78
N ILE A 84 15.90 7.33 -22.02
CA ILE A 84 15.24 8.57 -22.42
C ILE A 84 13.74 8.31 -22.32
N GLN A 85 13.13 8.79 -21.25
CA GLN A 85 11.69 8.96 -21.19
C GLN A 85 11.29 9.95 -22.30
N PRO A 86 10.20 9.71 -23.06
CA PRO A 86 9.69 10.68 -24.02
C PRO A 86 9.30 11.94 -23.25
N THR A 87 10.21 12.91 -23.21
CA THR A 87 9.99 14.20 -22.59
C THR A 87 9.84 15.21 -23.72
N GLY A 88 8.66 15.83 -23.77
CA GLY A 88 8.50 17.11 -24.46
C GLY A 88 9.59 18.06 -23.99
N THR A 89 10.17 18.78 -24.95
CA THR A 89 11.20 19.81 -24.81
C THR A 89 11.30 20.45 -23.42
N ALA A 90 12.42 20.21 -22.74
CA ALA A 90 12.81 20.90 -21.52
C ALA A 90 13.11 22.38 -21.80
N ASN A 91 12.18 23.26 -21.43
CA ASN A 91 12.51 24.65 -21.12
C ASN A 91 12.90 24.71 -19.65
N ASN A 92 14.09 25.24 -19.36
CA ASN A 92 14.55 25.59 -18.01
C ASN A 92 13.77 26.79 -17.46
N ASN A 93 12.47 26.62 -17.26
CA ASN A 93 11.68 27.37 -16.32
C ASN A 93 11.25 26.38 -15.24
N THR A 94 11.69 26.57 -14.00
CA THR A 94 11.04 26.02 -12.82
C THR A 94 9.67 26.69 -12.67
N SER A 95 8.77 26.48 -13.64
CA SER A 95 7.35 26.62 -13.41
C SER A 95 6.96 25.47 -12.49
N LYS A 96 6.60 25.77 -11.24
CA LYS A 96 5.77 24.86 -10.45
C LYS A 96 4.64 24.43 -11.37
N GLU A 97 4.52 23.12 -11.65
CA GLU A 97 3.43 22.63 -12.48
C GLU A 97 2.13 23.20 -11.91
N GLN A 98 1.46 24.04 -12.69
CA GLN A 98 0.31 24.78 -12.21
C GLN A 98 -0.85 23.79 -12.07
N ILE A 99 -1.33 23.60 -10.84
CA ILE A 99 -2.53 22.81 -10.58
C ILE A 99 -3.73 23.54 -11.21
N THR A 100 -4.40 22.87 -12.14
CA THR A 100 -5.64 23.37 -12.73
C THR A 100 -6.81 22.87 -11.91
N GLU A 101 -7.57 23.79 -11.33
CA GLU A 101 -8.82 23.48 -10.65
C GLU A 101 -9.99 23.42 -11.64
N VAL A 102 -10.82 22.39 -11.54
CA VAL A 102 -12.02 22.20 -12.37
C VAL A 102 -13.16 21.77 -11.48
N THR A 103 -14.31 22.46 -11.56
CA THR A 103 -15.53 22.04 -10.88
C THR A 103 -16.47 21.34 -11.86
N VAL A 104 -16.99 20.18 -11.47
CA VAL A 104 -17.84 19.32 -12.31
C VAL A 104 -19.13 18.95 -11.57
N GLY A 105 -20.23 18.76 -12.30
CA GLY A 105 -21.54 18.42 -11.75
C GLY A 105 -22.14 17.12 -12.31
N THR A 106 -21.48 16.44 -13.24
CA THR A 106 -21.98 15.19 -13.85
C THR A 106 -20.88 14.13 -13.92
N SER A 107 -21.28 12.85 -14.02
CA SER A 107 -20.36 11.72 -14.24
C SER A 107 -19.45 11.91 -15.45
N GLN A 108 -19.99 12.41 -16.57
CA GLN A 108 -19.21 12.59 -17.80
C GLN A 108 -18.20 13.72 -17.65
N GLU A 109 -18.59 14.84 -17.03
CA GLU A 109 -17.67 15.94 -16.73
C GLU A 109 -16.56 15.49 -15.79
N PHE A 110 -16.88 14.71 -14.76
CA PHE A 110 -15.89 14.14 -13.84
C PHE A 110 -14.85 13.30 -14.57
N VAL A 111 -15.28 12.31 -15.35
CA VAL A 111 -14.34 11.42 -16.07
C VAL A 111 -13.52 12.19 -17.10
N ASN A 112 -14.12 13.16 -17.80
CA ASN A 112 -13.40 14.01 -18.75
C ASN A 112 -12.37 14.94 -18.08
N ALA A 113 -12.53 15.27 -16.80
CA ALA A 113 -11.64 16.15 -16.07
C ALA A 113 -10.40 15.45 -15.49
N ILE A 114 -10.37 14.11 -15.46
CA ILE A 114 -9.25 13.31 -14.93
C ILE A 114 -7.98 13.57 -15.77
N GLY A 115 -6.89 13.90 -15.10
CA GLY A 115 -5.58 14.13 -15.70
C GLY A 115 -4.55 14.57 -14.65
N SER A 116 -3.28 14.67 -15.04
CA SER A 116 -2.23 15.16 -14.14
C SER A 116 -2.40 16.65 -13.85
N ASN A 117 -1.90 17.09 -12.70
CA ASN A 117 -1.96 18.49 -12.26
C ASN A 117 -3.39 19.04 -12.21
N LYS A 118 -4.31 18.23 -11.69
CA LYS A 118 -5.73 18.57 -11.60
C LYS A 118 -6.20 18.57 -10.15
N ARG A 119 -7.01 19.57 -9.81
CA ARG A 119 -7.89 19.53 -8.65
C ARG A 119 -9.33 19.52 -9.14
N ILE A 120 -9.99 18.37 -9.03
CA ILE A 120 -11.34 18.15 -9.50
C ILE A 120 -12.29 18.28 -8.32
N LEU A 121 -13.14 19.29 -8.38
CA LEU A 121 -14.15 19.62 -7.39
C LEU A 121 -15.51 19.08 -7.85
N LEU A 122 -16.01 18.07 -7.15
CA LEU A 122 -17.30 17.45 -7.42
C LEU A 122 -18.39 18.24 -6.68
N LYS A 123 -19.39 18.74 -7.40
CA LYS A 123 -20.60 19.30 -6.77
C LYS A 123 -21.39 18.17 -6.07
N PRO A 124 -22.17 18.47 -5.01
CA PRO A 124 -23.05 17.48 -4.41
C PRO A 124 -23.94 16.81 -5.45
N GLY A 125 -24.03 15.48 -5.38
CA GLY A 125 -24.73 14.68 -6.38
C GLY A 125 -24.22 13.25 -6.46
N VAL A 126 -24.85 12.48 -7.35
CA VAL A 126 -24.52 11.08 -7.60
C VAL A 126 -23.83 10.95 -8.95
N TYR A 127 -22.58 10.50 -8.94
CA TYR A 127 -21.74 10.23 -10.08
C TYR A 127 -21.79 8.74 -10.38
N ASN A 128 -22.81 8.32 -11.15
CA ASN A 128 -22.90 6.95 -11.64
C ASN A 128 -21.97 6.79 -12.87
N LEU A 129 -20.91 6.01 -12.72
CA LEU A 129 -19.91 5.78 -13.77
C LEU A 129 -20.32 4.68 -14.75
N SER A 130 -21.41 3.96 -14.48
CA SER A 130 -21.96 2.92 -15.36
C SER A 130 -22.93 3.45 -16.41
N THR A 131 -23.36 4.71 -16.30
CA THR A 131 -24.34 5.32 -17.22
C THR A 131 -23.70 6.19 -18.31
N ILE A 132 -22.38 6.38 -18.28
CA ILE A 132 -21.65 7.22 -19.23
C ILE A 132 -21.04 6.39 -20.37
N GLN A 133 -20.55 7.07 -21.40
CA GLN A 133 -19.74 6.40 -22.42
C GLN A 133 -18.37 6.04 -21.85
N GLN A 134 -18.10 4.74 -21.75
CA GLN A 134 -16.89 4.16 -21.18
C GLN A 134 -15.82 3.94 -22.25
N ASN A 135 -15.35 5.06 -22.82
CA ASN A 135 -14.30 5.11 -23.83
C ASN A 135 -12.96 5.52 -23.21
N ASN A 136 -11.87 4.93 -23.68
CA ASN A 136 -10.53 5.34 -23.28
C ASN A 136 -10.26 6.76 -23.78
N ASN A 137 -9.50 7.54 -23.02
CA ASN A 137 -8.99 8.81 -23.50
C ASN A 137 -7.74 8.61 -24.39
N SER A 138 -7.37 9.65 -25.14
CA SER A 138 -6.32 9.57 -26.15
C SER A 138 -4.91 9.31 -25.60
N ASP A 139 -4.65 9.70 -24.35
CA ASP A 139 -3.36 9.52 -23.69
C ASP A 139 -3.29 8.25 -22.80
N ASN A 140 -4.36 7.44 -22.79
CA ASN A 140 -4.51 6.23 -21.99
C ASN A 140 -4.33 6.43 -20.47
N SER A 141 -4.53 7.64 -19.95
CA SER A 141 -4.58 7.89 -18.50
C SER A 141 -5.94 7.56 -17.89
N VAL A 142 -7.00 7.46 -18.70
CA VAL A 142 -8.33 6.98 -18.34
C VAL A 142 -8.65 5.80 -19.24
N VAL A 143 -8.62 4.60 -18.66
CA VAL A 143 -8.83 3.34 -19.39
C VAL A 143 -10.01 2.59 -18.78
N TRP A 144 -10.90 2.10 -19.63
CA TRP A 144 -12.00 1.23 -19.24
C TRP A 144 -11.64 -0.23 -19.54
N GLU A 145 -11.29 -0.98 -18.51
CA GLU A 145 -10.84 -2.36 -18.61
C GLU A 145 -12.04 -3.31 -18.49
N ASN A 146 -12.14 -4.32 -19.35
CA ASN A 146 -13.23 -5.29 -19.26
C ASN A 146 -13.07 -6.15 -18.00
N VAL A 147 -14.16 -6.30 -17.26
CA VAL A 147 -14.31 -7.23 -16.14
C VAL A 147 -15.49 -8.17 -16.43
N TYR A 148 -15.77 -9.11 -15.53
CA TYR A 148 -16.75 -10.17 -15.75
C TYR A 148 -18.15 -9.66 -16.15
N ASP A 149 -18.65 -8.62 -15.48
CA ASP A 149 -20.01 -8.09 -15.66
C ASP A 149 -20.05 -6.62 -16.12
N GLY A 150 -18.97 -6.13 -16.73
CA GLY A 150 -18.93 -4.78 -17.26
C GLY A 150 -17.52 -4.26 -17.49
N LYS A 151 -17.30 -2.99 -17.20
CA LYS A 151 -15.98 -2.36 -17.26
C LYS A 151 -15.64 -1.65 -15.96
N GLU A 152 -14.37 -1.67 -15.61
CA GLU A 152 -13.80 -0.90 -14.52
C GLU A 152 -13.03 0.32 -15.03
N LEU A 153 -13.09 1.42 -14.27
CA LEU A 153 -12.30 2.62 -14.55
C LEU A 153 -10.91 2.46 -13.94
N ASN A 154 -9.88 2.44 -14.78
CA ASN A 154 -8.47 2.48 -14.38
C ASN A 154 -7.84 3.83 -14.73
N ILE A 155 -7.42 4.57 -13.70
CA ILE A 155 -6.74 5.85 -13.77
C ILE A 155 -5.23 5.59 -13.69
N LYS A 156 -4.49 5.89 -14.77
CA LYS A 156 -3.12 5.38 -14.97
C LYS A 156 -2.11 6.47 -15.28
N ASN A 157 -0.89 6.30 -14.79
CA ASN A 157 0.26 7.14 -15.16
C ASN A 157 0.03 8.65 -14.90
N LEU A 158 -0.72 8.97 -13.86
CA LEU A 158 -1.04 10.35 -13.48
C LEU A 158 -0.30 10.80 -12.23
N HIS A 159 -0.12 12.10 -12.12
CA HIS A 159 0.46 12.73 -10.94
C HIS A 159 -0.23 14.03 -10.55
N ASN A 160 -0.18 14.38 -9.26
CA ASN A 160 -0.77 15.62 -8.73
C ASN A 160 -2.28 15.73 -9.04
N LEU A 161 -3.04 14.66 -8.73
CA LEU A 161 -4.49 14.60 -8.94
C LEU A 161 -5.21 14.69 -7.59
N THR A 162 -6.13 15.63 -7.45
CA THR A 162 -7.08 15.69 -6.33
C THR A 162 -8.50 15.48 -6.85
N ILE A 163 -9.25 14.57 -6.21
CA ILE A 163 -10.68 14.36 -6.40
C ILE A 163 -11.37 14.68 -5.08
N GLU A 164 -12.21 15.71 -5.06
CA GLU A 164 -12.74 16.27 -3.81
C GLU A 164 -14.23 16.61 -3.95
N GLY A 165 -15.06 16.04 -3.08
CA GLY A 165 -16.45 16.47 -2.90
C GLY A 165 -16.52 17.87 -2.28
N THR A 166 -17.41 18.73 -2.80
CA THR A 166 -17.56 20.12 -2.36
C THR A 166 -18.84 20.38 -1.59
N GLY A 167 -18.80 21.41 -0.73
CA GLY A 167 -19.97 21.94 -0.05
C GLY A 167 -20.46 21.08 1.13
N SER A 168 -21.69 21.34 1.58
CA SER A 168 -22.32 20.67 2.70
C SER A 168 -23.19 19.46 2.31
N GLY A 169 -23.28 19.14 1.02
CA GLY A 169 -24.07 18.02 0.49
C GLY A 169 -23.23 16.79 0.21
N THR A 170 -23.88 15.65 0.00
CA THR A 170 -23.22 14.37 -0.27
C THR A 170 -22.73 14.29 -1.71
N THR A 171 -21.50 13.83 -1.90
CA THR A 171 -20.93 13.49 -3.22
C THR A 171 -20.72 11.98 -3.26
N GLU A 172 -21.55 11.27 -4.02
CA GLU A 172 -21.51 9.80 -4.14
C GLU A 172 -20.95 9.39 -5.50
N ILE A 173 -19.93 8.52 -5.53
CA ILE A 173 -19.41 7.89 -6.75
C ILE A 173 -19.81 6.42 -6.71
N LYS A 174 -20.49 5.93 -7.75
CA LYS A 174 -20.96 4.54 -7.78
C LYS A 174 -20.82 3.87 -9.13
N VAL A 175 -20.72 2.55 -9.07
CA VAL A 175 -20.58 1.65 -10.22
C VAL A 175 -21.56 0.48 -10.04
N SER A 176 -22.27 0.13 -11.11
CA SER A 176 -23.22 -0.99 -11.14
C SER A 176 -22.56 -2.36 -11.30
N PRO A 177 -21.59 -2.59 -12.22
CA PRO A 177 -20.86 -3.86 -12.30
C PRO A 177 -20.21 -4.23 -10.96
N ARG A 178 -20.44 -5.46 -10.51
CA ARG A 178 -20.00 -6.01 -9.22
C ARG A 178 -18.55 -6.49 -9.23
N TYR A 179 -17.97 -6.70 -10.41
CA TYR A 179 -16.56 -7.07 -10.59
C TYR A 179 -15.69 -5.88 -11.00
N ALA A 180 -16.25 -4.67 -11.05
CA ALA A 180 -15.49 -3.46 -11.34
C ALA A 180 -15.13 -2.74 -10.05
N ASN A 181 -13.87 -2.34 -9.89
CA ASN A 181 -13.54 -1.44 -8.79
C ASN A 181 -14.28 -0.11 -9.00
N ILE A 182 -14.68 0.59 -7.92
CA ILE A 182 -15.28 1.93 -8.06
C ILE A 182 -14.28 2.87 -8.75
N MET A 183 -13.03 2.86 -8.26
CA MET A 183 -11.89 3.45 -8.96
C MET A 183 -10.63 2.63 -8.73
N LYS A 184 -9.98 2.27 -9.84
CA LYS A 184 -8.65 1.66 -9.86
C LYS A 184 -7.61 2.69 -10.27
N PHE A 185 -6.45 2.64 -9.63
CA PHE A 185 -5.32 3.51 -9.89
C PHE A 185 -4.07 2.66 -10.17
N THR A 186 -3.35 2.96 -11.25
CA THR A 186 -2.12 2.24 -11.62
C THR A 186 -1.00 3.22 -11.92
N ASN A 187 0.16 3.05 -11.28
CA ASN A 187 1.33 3.90 -11.52
C ASN A 187 1.02 5.40 -11.33
N VAL A 188 0.34 5.75 -10.24
CA VAL A 188 0.01 7.14 -9.92
C VAL A 188 0.90 7.68 -8.81
N ASN A 189 1.13 8.99 -8.81
CA ASN A 189 1.91 9.67 -7.78
C ASN A 189 1.21 10.93 -7.25
N ASN A 190 1.23 11.15 -5.95
CA ASN A 190 0.62 12.34 -5.33
C ASN A 190 -0.87 12.49 -5.69
N VAL A 191 -1.67 11.51 -5.28
CA VAL A 191 -3.11 11.47 -5.50
C VAL A 191 -3.86 11.68 -4.19
N SER A 192 -4.84 12.58 -4.19
CA SER A 192 -5.70 12.87 -3.04
C SER A 192 -7.17 12.60 -3.37
N ILE A 193 -7.86 11.87 -2.50
CA ILE A 193 -9.30 11.60 -2.58
C ILE A 193 -9.94 12.11 -1.29
N LYS A 194 -10.90 13.04 -1.39
CA LYS A 194 -11.44 13.76 -0.23
C LYS A 194 -12.95 13.93 -0.27
N ASN A 195 -13.60 13.81 0.89
CA ASN A 195 -15.02 14.17 1.08
C ASN A 195 -15.97 13.47 0.09
N ILE A 196 -15.70 12.20 -0.24
CA ILE A 196 -16.58 11.41 -1.11
C ILE A 196 -17.20 10.24 -0.37
N ILE A 197 -18.33 9.80 -0.89
CA ILE A 197 -18.98 8.54 -0.58
C ILE A 197 -18.77 7.66 -1.82
N ALA A 198 -18.19 6.47 -1.70
CA ALA A 198 -17.88 5.61 -2.84
C ALA A 198 -18.28 4.16 -2.56
N GLY A 199 -19.03 3.56 -3.47
CA GLY A 199 -19.52 2.21 -3.24
C GLY A 199 -20.38 1.63 -4.36
N HIS A 200 -20.71 0.35 -4.22
CA HIS A 200 -21.68 -0.34 -5.07
C HIS A 200 -23.11 -0.14 -4.54
N THR A 201 -24.12 -0.31 -5.41
CA THR A 201 -25.51 -0.31 -4.97
C THR A 201 -25.75 -1.42 -3.93
N PRO A 202 -26.52 -1.17 -2.85
CA PRO A 202 -26.66 -2.04 -1.68
C PRO A 202 -27.52 -3.30 -1.91
N GLU A 203 -27.59 -3.81 -3.13
CA GLU A 203 -28.25 -5.09 -3.37
C GLU A 203 -27.51 -6.19 -2.61
N PRO A 204 -28.22 -7.10 -1.92
CA PRO A 204 -27.59 -8.28 -1.33
C PRO A 204 -26.94 -9.11 -2.45
N TYR A 205 -25.94 -9.91 -2.08
CA TYR A 205 -25.11 -10.81 -2.89
C TYR A 205 -23.76 -10.24 -3.39
N GLU A 206 -22.75 -11.10 -3.27
CA GLU A 206 -21.30 -10.90 -3.35
C GLU A 206 -20.86 -10.04 -4.54
N CYS A 207 -20.18 -8.92 -4.25
CA CYS A 207 -19.41 -8.21 -5.25
C CYS A 207 -17.94 -8.59 -5.10
N ASN A 208 -17.25 -8.72 -6.23
CA ASN A 208 -15.93 -9.35 -6.30
C ASN A 208 -14.79 -8.37 -6.52
N ALA A 209 -15.09 -7.09 -6.71
CA ALA A 209 -14.09 -6.02 -6.79
C ALA A 209 -14.14 -5.08 -5.60
N GLY A 210 -13.04 -4.35 -5.40
CA GLY A 210 -12.90 -3.41 -4.29
C GLY A 210 -13.46 -2.02 -4.57
N VAL A 211 -13.48 -1.16 -3.55
CA VAL A 211 -13.91 0.24 -3.73
C VAL A 211 -12.76 1.06 -4.33
N LEU A 212 -11.64 1.14 -3.60
CA LEU A 212 -10.43 1.82 -4.08
C LEU A 212 -9.29 0.82 -4.21
N ASN A 213 -8.75 0.70 -5.42
CA ASN A 213 -7.63 -0.20 -5.72
C ASN A 213 -6.42 0.59 -6.24
N PHE A 214 -5.25 0.43 -5.62
CA PHE A 214 -4.01 1.11 -6.01
C PHE A 214 -2.91 0.11 -6.31
N ASN A 215 -2.29 0.22 -7.49
CA ASN A 215 -1.18 -0.62 -7.92
C ASN A 215 0.04 0.23 -8.28
N ASN A 216 1.23 -0.17 -7.84
CA ASN A 216 2.51 0.43 -8.23
C ASN A 216 2.53 1.96 -8.04
N SER A 217 1.96 2.45 -6.94
CA SER A 217 1.63 3.87 -6.76
C SER A 217 2.26 4.44 -5.49
N ASN A 218 2.45 5.76 -5.44
CA ASN A 218 3.12 6.40 -4.30
C ASN A 218 2.44 7.70 -3.90
N ASP A 219 2.56 8.10 -2.64
CA ASP A 219 2.05 9.37 -2.12
C ASP A 219 0.54 9.51 -2.32
N ILE A 220 -0.22 8.71 -1.58
CA ILE A 220 -1.68 8.65 -1.69
C ILE A 220 -2.30 9.18 -0.40
N SER A 221 -3.27 10.09 -0.51
CA SER A 221 -4.08 10.56 0.62
C SER A 221 -5.57 10.26 0.39
N ILE A 222 -6.23 9.69 1.39
CA ILE A 222 -7.67 9.47 1.41
C ILE A 222 -8.20 10.12 2.69
N GLU A 223 -9.07 11.13 2.57
CA GLU A 223 -9.50 11.93 3.72
C GLU A 223 -11.01 12.07 3.77
N ASN A 224 -11.57 11.97 4.98
CA ASN A 224 -12.98 12.27 5.28
C ASN A 224 -13.98 11.59 4.31
N SER A 225 -13.72 10.34 3.95
CA SER A 225 -14.48 9.63 2.92
C SER A 225 -15.14 8.37 3.46
N GLU A 226 -16.29 8.01 2.90
CA GLU A 226 -17.02 6.77 3.23
C GLU A 226 -16.91 5.81 2.06
N LEU A 227 -16.38 4.62 2.32
CA LEU A 227 -16.22 3.53 1.37
C LEU A 227 -17.17 2.42 1.81
N TYR A 228 -18.17 2.10 0.99
CA TYR A 228 -19.25 1.20 1.41
C TYR A 228 -19.71 0.25 0.30
N GLY A 229 -20.54 -0.71 0.71
CA GLY A 229 -21.29 -1.59 -0.19
C GLY A 229 -20.59 -2.91 -0.46
N CYS A 230 -21.34 -3.82 -1.10
CA CYS A 230 -21.06 -5.24 -1.34
C CYS A 230 -19.70 -5.61 -1.95
N GLY A 231 -18.87 -4.63 -2.33
CA GLY A 231 -17.53 -4.82 -2.86
C GLY A 231 -16.74 -5.82 -2.03
N SER A 232 -15.86 -6.59 -2.67
CA SER A 232 -15.03 -7.58 -1.99
C SER A 232 -14.13 -6.88 -1.00
N ILE A 233 -13.47 -5.77 -1.40
CA ILE A 233 -12.43 -5.12 -0.59
C ILE A 233 -12.68 -3.60 -0.49
N GLY A 234 -12.66 -3.02 0.70
CA GLY A 234 -12.78 -1.57 0.85
C GLY A 234 -11.59 -0.82 0.23
N ILE A 235 -10.38 -1.09 0.71
CA ILE A 235 -9.13 -0.54 0.16
C ILE A 235 -8.17 -1.68 -0.16
N SER A 236 -7.73 -1.76 -1.42
CA SER A 236 -6.80 -2.79 -1.91
C SER A 236 -5.52 -2.14 -2.45
N LEU A 237 -4.38 -2.54 -1.91
CA LEU A 237 -3.06 -1.99 -2.21
C LEU A 237 -2.11 -3.09 -2.68
N ASN A 238 -1.39 -2.83 -3.77
CA ASN A 238 -0.30 -3.67 -4.25
C ASN A 238 0.88 -2.81 -4.73
N SER A 239 2.07 -3.04 -4.18
CA SER A 239 3.26 -2.25 -4.52
C SER A 239 3.05 -0.75 -4.30
N VAL A 240 2.47 -0.37 -3.16
CA VAL A 240 2.18 1.02 -2.81
C VAL A 240 3.15 1.53 -1.76
N LYS A 241 3.63 2.78 -1.89
CA LYS A 241 4.40 3.44 -0.83
C LYS A 241 3.77 4.75 -0.38
N ARG A 242 3.82 5.01 0.93
CA ARG A 242 3.38 6.29 1.53
C ARG A 242 1.90 6.57 1.23
N LEU A 243 1.02 5.74 1.77
CA LEU A 243 -0.43 5.99 1.76
C LEU A 243 -0.89 6.42 3.15
N THR A 244 -1.69 7.48 3.22
CA THR A 244 -2.43 7.87 4.42
C THR A 244 -3.92 7.86 4.15
N ALA A 245 -4.69 7.14 4.97
CA ALA A 245 -6.14 7.24 5.02
C ALA A 245 -6.55 7.81 6.38
N SER A 246 -7.35 8.88 6.41
CA SER A 246 -7.74 9.53 7.66
C SER A 246 -9.19 9.97 7.73
N ASN A 247 -9.81 9.79 8.90
CA ASN A 247 -11.22 10.09 9.15
C ASN A 247 -12.18 9.42 8.16
N CYS A 248 -11.81 8.25 7.64
CA CYS A 248 -12.61 7.49 6.71
C CYS A 248 -13.48 6.46 7.44
N LYS A 249 -14.61 6.11 6.83
CA LYS A 249 -15.44 4.98 7.23
C LYS A 249 -15.37 3.92 6.12
N ILE A 250 -14.99 2.69 6.45
CA ILE A 250 -15.04 1.53 5.57
C ILE A 250 -16.12 0.62 6.14
N ASP A 251 -17.15 0.33 5.34
CA ASP A 251 -18.41 -0.22 5.83
C ASP A 251 -18.99 -1.29 4.88
N HIS A 252 -19.48 -2.40 5.42
CA HIS A 252 -20.24 -3.41 4.65
C HIS A 252 -19.52 -4.03 3.41
N CYS A 253 -18.19 -4.22 3.43
CA CYS A 253 -17.49 -5.02 2.39
C CYS A 253 -17.60 -6.54 2.66
N SER A 254 -17.66 -7.35 1.59
CA SER A 254 -18.03 -8.77 1.62
C SER A 254 -16.85 -9.76 1.71
N LEU A 255 -15.63 -9.40 1.30
CA LEU A 255 -14.45 -10.28 1.42
C LEU A 255 -13.52 -9.82 2.54
N ARG A 256 -13.02 -8.58 2.47
CA ARG A 256 -12.13 -7.94 3.46
C ARG A 256 -12.40 -6.44 3.53
N ALA A 257 -11.99 -5.77 4.61
CA ALA A 257 -12.03 -4.31 4.64
C ALA A 257 -10.80 -3.71 3.95
N ILE A 258 -9.63 -4.27 4.24
CA ILE A 258 -8.33 -3.75 3.81
C ILE A 258 -7.44 -4.91 3.38
N ASP A 259 -6.83 -4.76 2.21
CA ASP A 259 -5.85 -5.70 1.66
C ASP A 259 -4.58 -4.95 1.25
N ILE A 260 -3.43 -5.36 1.76
CA ILE A 260 -2.14 -4.69 1.57
C ILE A 260 -1.10 -5.74 1.17
N SER A 261 -0.53 -5.58 -0.02
CA SER A 261 0.54 -6.43 -0.52
C SER A 261 1.74 -5.63 -1.02
N ASN A 262 2.96 -6.12 -0.78
CA ASN A 262 4.21 -5.56 -1.35
C ASN A 262 4.40 -4.05 -1.07
N SER A 263 3.91 -3.55 0.06
CA SER A 263 3.72 -2.11 0.29
C SER A 263 4.50 -1.57 1.49
N GLU A 264 4.70 -0.26 1.58
CA GLU A 264 5.55 0.34 2.62
C GLU A 264 5.00 1.69 3.09
N ALA A 265 5.11 1.96 4.40
CA ALA A 265 4.67 3.22 5.01
C ALA A 265 3.18 3.50 4.76
N ILE A 266 2.33 2.60 5.25
CA ILE A 266 0.87 2.68 5.08
C ILE A 266 0.24 3.05 6.42
N LYS A 267 -0.49 4.16 6.47
CA LYS A 267 -1.05 4.70 7.71
C LYS A 267 -2.56 4.94 7.62
N PHE A 268 -3.28 4.37 8.55
CA PHE A 268 -4.70 4.62 8.80
C PHE A 268 -4.83 5.39 10.10
N THR A 269 -5.50 6.55 10.10
CA THR A 269 -5.63 7.41 11.29
C THR A 269 -7.08 7.78 11.52
N ASN A 270 -7.61 7.50 12.71
CA ASN A 270 -8.99 7.87 13.08
C ASN A 270 -10.05 7.32 12.10
N ASN A 271 -9.81 6.13 11.54
CA ASN A 271 -10.72 5.49 10.62
C ASN A 271 -11.66 4.53 11.36
N LYS A 272 -12.85 4.32 10.80
CA LYS A 272 -13.82 3.32 11.26
C LYS A 272 -13.90 2.19 10.24
N ILE A 273 -13.67 0.96 10.68
CA ILE A 273 -13.76 -0.26 9.89
C ILE A 273 -14.87 -1.10 10.53
N VAL A 274 -16.06 -1.07 9.95
CA VAL A 274 -17.29 -1.50 10.65
C VAL A 274 -18.26 -2.30 9.80
N ASN A 275 -19.11 -3.08 10.46
CA ASN A 275 -20.22 -3.85 9.88
C ASN A 275 -19.84 -4.75 8.69
N HIS A 276 -18.62 -5.27 8.68
CA HIS A 276 -18.20 -6.22 7.64
C HIS A 276 -18.75 -7.62 7.92
N GLU A 277 -19.45 -8.20 6.95
CA GLU A 277 -19.80 -9.63 6.90
C GLU A 277 -18.82 -10.34 5.94
N ALA A 278 -17.58 -10.50 6.39
CA ALA A 278 -16.49 -10.87 5.51
C ALA A 278 -16.32 -12.40 5.40
N PHE A 279 -16.32 -12.95 4.18
CA PHE A 279 -16.00 -14.36 3.93
C PHE A 279 -14.52 -14.73 4.18
N SER A 280 -13.69 -13.76 4.59
CA SER A 280 -12.25 -13.93 4.82
C SER A 280 -11.78 -13.14 6.06
N ASN A 281 -10.63 -12.45 6.01
CA ASN A 281 -10.09 -11.63 7.09
C ASN A 281 -10.58 -10.17 7.01
N ILE A 282 -10.57 -9.40 8.11
CA ILE A 282 -10.86 -7.96 8.03
C ILE A 282 -9.69 -7.18 7.44
N VAL A 283 -8.49 -7.46 7.91
CA VAL A 283 -7.25 -6.88 7.39
C VAL A 283 -6.30 -7.99 6.99
N ALA A 284 -5.83 -7.95 5.74
CA ALA A 284 -4.75 -8.79 5.24
C ALA A 284 -3.54 -7.95 4.89
N VAL A 285 -2.37 -8.36 5.36
CA VAL A 285 -1.09 -7.70 5.12
C VAL A 285 -0.06 -8.76 4.72
N SER A 286 0.50 -8.64 3.52
CA SER A 286 1.54 -9.55 3.01
C SER A 286 2.70 -8.75 2.42
N ASN A 287 3.93 -9.12 2.77
CA ASN A 287 5.15 -8.46 2.30
C ASN A 287 5.09 -6.94 2.40
N ALA A 288 4.63 -6.43 3.55
CA ALA A 288 4.43 -4.99 3.74
C ALA A 288 4.99 -4.46 5.06
N LYS A 289 5.68 -3.32 4.99
CA LYS A 289 6.40 -2.73 6.10
C LYS A 289 5.78 -1.41 6.54
N GLU A 290 5.96 -1.12 7.83
CA GLU A 290 5.50 0.14 8.44
C GLU A 290 3.99 0.37 8.26
N VAL A 291 3.19 -0.69 8.41
CA VAL A 291 1.73 -0.60 8.37
C VAL A 291 1.23 -0.18 9.75
N THR A 292 0.53 0.95 9.84
CA THR A 292 0.05 1.51 11.11
C THR A 292 -1.43 1.83 11.06
N PHE A 293 -2.16 1.36 12.07
CA PHE A 293 -3.50 1.80 12.43
C PHE A 293 -3.41 2.61 13.70
N GLU A 294 -3.69 3.91 13.63
CA GLU A 294 -3.65 4.81 14.78
C GLU A 294 -5.05 5.33 15.07
N LYS A 295 -5.53 5.16 16.31
CA LYS A 295 -6.85 5.63 16.75
C LYS A 295 -8.01 5.12 15.90
N CYS A 296 -7.84 3.94 15.29
CA CYS A 296 -8.88 3.36 14.44
C CYS A 296 -9.87 2.55 15.29
N GLU A 297 -11.12 2.53 14.84
CA GLU A 297 -12.18 1.70 15.41
C GLU A 297 -12.46 0.51 14.47
N PHE A 298 -12.37 -0.70 15.00
CA PHE A 298 -12.77 -1.93 14.36
C PHE A 298 -13.95 -2.52 15.12
N ALA A 299 -15.17 -2.28 14.63
CA ALA A 299 -16.38 -2.59 15.40
C ALA A 299 -17.42 -3.35 14.59
N ASP A 300 -18.09 -4.30 15.26
CA ASP A 300 -19.29 -4.96 14.74
C ASP A 300 -19.05 -5.71 13.42
N ASN A 301 -17.83 -6.18 13.21
CA ASN A 301 -17.46 -6.97 12.05
C ASN A 301 -17.63 -8.46 12.37
N ASN A 302 -18.33 -9.22 11.54
CA ASN A 302 -18.78 -10.56 11.88
C ASN A 302 -18.62 -11.57 10.73
N ASN A 303 -18.83 -12.84 11.05
CA ASN A 303 -18.89 -13.95 10.11
C ASN A 303 -17.58 -14.29 9.38
N PHE A 304 -16.41 -14.00 9.98
CA PHE A 304 -15.11 -14.30 9.35
C PHE A 304 -14.79 -15.78 9.28
N SER A 305 -14.32 -16.21 8.11
CA SER A 305 -13.85 -17.59 7.90
C SER A 305 -12.36 -17.78 8.21
N TRP A 306 -11.58 -16.72 8.46
CA TRP A 306 -10.11 -16.83 8.60
C TRP A 306 -9.56 -16.24 9.90
N SER A 307 -9.25 -14.94 9.94
CA SER A 307 -8.77 -14.21 11.11
C SER A 307 -9.31 -12.79 11.13
N PHE A 308 -9.15 -12.06 12.24
CA PHE A 308 -9.46 -10.63 12.24
C PHE A 308 -8.38 -9.86 11.47
N LEU A 309 -7.10 -10.07 11.83
CA LEU A 309 -5.96 -9.45 11.17
C LEU A 309 -4.85 -10.47 10.93
N GLU A 310 -4.39 -10.54 9.68
CA GLU A 310 -3.30 -11.42 9.25
C GLU A 310 -2.13 -10.60 8.69
N ALA A 311 -0.92 -10.94 9.14
CA ALA A 311 0.34 -10.38 8.65
C ALA A 311 1.30 -11.51 8.24
N THR A 312 1.69 -11.58 6.97
CA THR A 312 2.57 -12.64 6.43
C THR A 312 3.73 -12.07 5.62
N ASP A 313 4.68 -12.92 5.24
CA ASP A 313 5.76 -12.61 4.29
C ASP A 313 6.65 -11.44 4.72
N ASN A 314 7.16 -11.45 5.95
CA ASN A 314 8.04 -10.42 6.52
C ASN A 314 7.36 -9.03 6.67
N SER A 315 6.08 -9.06 7.09
CA SER A 315 5.30 -7.85 7.34
C SER A 315 5.41 -7.35 8.78
N ASN A 316 5.21 -6.04 9.00
CA ASN A 316 5.09 -5.48 10.34
C ASN A 316 3.91 -4.51 10.46
N VAL A 317 3.03 -4.81 11.42
CA VAL A 317 1.78 -4.06 11.66
C VAL A 317 1.75 -3.51 13.07
N LEU A 318 1.41 -2.23 13.22
CA LEU A 318 1.16 -1.56 14.49
C LEU A 318 -0.30 -1.14 14.59
N LEU A 319 -1.01 -1.58 15.62
CA LEU A 319 -2.29 -1.03 16.04
C LEU A 319 -2.04 -0.21 17.31
N ASN A 320 -2.29 1.09 17.26
CA ASN A 320 -1.99 2.01 18.36
C ASN A 320 -3.22 2.84 18.72
N LYS A 321 -3.63 2.79 20.00
CA LYS A 321 -4.81 3.51 20.51
C LYS A 321 -6.10 3.15 19.78
N CYS A 322 -6.20 1.92 19.30
CA CYS A 322 -7.37 1.43 18.58
C CYS A 322 -8.45 0.94 19.53
N ILE A 323 -9.69 0.91 19.04
CA ILE A 323 -10.83 0.27 19.70
C ILE A 323 -11.23 -0.92 18.83
N ILE A 324 -11.13 -2.13 19.35
CA ILE A 324 -11.41 -3.37 18.62
C ILE A 324 -12.51 -4.12 19.37
N ARG A 325 -13.76 -3.98 18.92
CA ARG A 325 -14.91 -4.48 19.67
C ARG A 325 -15.96 -5.21 18.87
N ASN A 326 -16.66 -6.13 19.53
CA ASN A 326 -17.82 -6.83 18.98
C ASN A 326 -17.53 -7.57 17.66
N ASN A 327 -16.30 -8.08 17.48
CA ASN A 327 -15.96 -8.81 16.27
C ASN A 327 -16.09 -10.32 16.48
N THR A 328 -16.74 -11.04 15.54
CA THR A 328 -17.01 -12.47 15.70
C THR A 328 -16.67 -13.31 14.48
N LYS A 329 -16.06 -14.47 14.69
CA LYS A 329 -15.86 -15.47 13.62
C LYS A 329 -17.20 -16.08 13.17
N SER A 330 -17.21 -16.71 12.00
CA SER A 330 -18.36 -17.47 11.51
C SER A 330 -18.75 -18.63 12.44
N THR A 331 -20.06 -18.84 12.61
CA THR A 331 -20.64 -19.95 13.38
C THR A 331 -21.21 -21.08 12.51
N THR A 332 -21.32 -20.86 11.20
CA THR A 332 -21.80 -21.88 10.26
C THR A 332 -20.67 -22.86 9.96
N GLN A 333 -20.88 -24.13 10.30
CA GLN A 333 -20.02 -25.23 9.88
C GLN A 333 -20.06 -25.30 8.36
N ASP A 334 -19.03 -24.86 7.66
CA ASP A 334 -18.59 -25.48 6.40
C ASP A 334 -17.26 -24.85 5.98
N TYR A 335 -16.33 -25.73 5.59
CA TYR A 335 -15.01 -25.50 4.96
C TYR A 335 -13.73 -25.57 5.79
N ASP A 336 -13.70 -25.43 7.11
CA ASP A 336 -12.42 -25.71 7.81
C ASP A 336 -12.56 -26.22 9.24
N LYS A 337 -11.93 -27.36 9.52
CA LYS A 337 -11.73 -27.88 10.88
C LYS A 337 -10.64 -27.09 11.63
N ASP A 338 -10.03 -26.12 10.97
CA ASP A 338 -8.89 -25.38 11.46
C ASP A 338 -9.27 -24.31 12.49
N ASN A 339 -8.41 -24.19 13.49
CA ASN A 339 -8.50 -23.18 14.53
C ASN A 339 -8.44 -21.77 13.94
N LYS A 340 -9.38 -20.90 14.33
CA LYS A 340 -9.41 -19.50 13.89
C LYS A 340 -8.73 -18.59 14.90
N TYR A 341 -7.75 -17.82 14.43
CA TYR A 341 -6.94 -16.94 15.25
C TYR A 341 -7.36 -15.49 15.04
N PHE A 342 -7.45 -14.69 16.10
CA PHE A 342 -7.82 -13.27 15.97
C PHE A 342 -6.68 -12.49 15.29
N PHE A 343 -5.46 -12.60 15.83
CA PHE A 343 -4.23 -12.14 15.21
C PHE A 343 -3.45 -13.35 14.66
N LYS A 344 -3.10 -13.29 13.37
CA LYS A 344 -2.39 -14.36 12.66
C LYS A 344 -1.09 -13.84 12.04
N THR A 345 0.01 -14.55 12.27
CA THR A 345 1.35 -14.20 11.76
C THR A 345 2.07 -15.32 11.03
N THR A 346 1.49 -16.52 11.05
CA THR A 346 2.03 -17.72 10.41
C THR A 346 1.40 -17.90 9.04
N ASP A 347 2.20 -17.99 7.99
CA ASP A 347 1.74 -18.24 6.62
C ASP A 347 1.26 -19.69 6.43
N TYR A 348 0.79 -20.02 5.21
CA TYR A 348 0.33 -21.37 4.86
C TYR A 348 1.45 -22.42 4.88
N LEU A 349 2.71 -22.01 4.74
CA LEU A 349 3.88 -22.89 4.78
C LEU A 349 4.42 -23.08 6.22
N GLY A 350 3.82 -22.42 7.21
CA GLY A 350 4.26 -22.46 8.60
C GLY A 350 5.35 -21.45 8.95
N ASN A 351 5.73 -20.53 8.06
CA ASN A 351 6.70 -19.49 8.38
C ASN A 351 6.04 -18.38 9.19
N SER A 352 6.73 -17.92 10.23
CA SER A 352 6.27 -16.82 11.09
C SER A 352 7.37 -15.78 11.26
N ASN A 353 7.60 -14.99 10.21
CA ASN A 353 8.60 -13.90 10.14
C ASN A 353 7.96 -12.50 10.19
N SER A 354 6.64 -12.43 10.35
CA SER A 354 5.88 -11.18 10.42
C SER A 354 5.57 -10.81 11.86
N THR A 355 5.23 -9.55 12.13
CA THR A 355 4.92 -9.08 13.48
C THR A 355 3.66 -8.25 13.53
N ILE A 356 2.91 -8.39 14.62
CA ILE A 356 1.77 -7.54 14.96
C ILE A 356 2.04 -6.97 16.37
N THR A 357 2.07 -5.66 16.49
CA THR A 357 2.12 -4.98 17.79
C THR A 357 0.80 -4.26 18.02
N VAL A 358 0.15 -4.51 19.14
CA VAL A 358 -1.03 -3.77 19.59
C VAL A 358 -0.64 -2.99 20.84
N ARG A 359 -0.82 -1.67 20.82
CA ARG A 359 -0.41 -0.76 21.88
C ARG A 359 -1.56 0.15 22.30
N ASP A 360 -1.68 0.41 23.60
CA ASP A 360 -2.60 1.40 24.18
C ASP A 360 -4.06 1.22 23.70
N SER A 361 -4.47 0.00 23.35
CA SER A 361 -5.72 -0.27 22.63
C SER A 361 -6.73 -1.00 23.52
N GLU A 362 -8.01 -0.84 23.20
CA GLU A 362 -9.11 -1.61 23.79
C GLU A 362 -9.48 -2.79 22.89
N ILE A 363 -9.57 -3.98 23.48
CA ILE A 363 -10.03 -5.20 22.82
C ILE A 363 -11.19 -5.77 23.62
N SER A 364 -12.43 -5.62 23.16
CA SER A 364 -13.61 -5.97 23.96
C SER A 364 -14.71 -6.73 23.21
N ASN A 365 -15.39 -7.66 23.88
CA ASN A 365 -16.54 -8.40 23.34
C ASN A 365 -16.30 -9.16 22.02
N ASN A 366 -15.06 -9.53 21.72
CA ASN A 366 -14.74 -10.31 20.52
C ASN A 366 -14.93 -11.82 20.79
N LYS A 367 -15.31 -12.60 19.77
CA LYS A 367 -15.54 -14.05 19.89
C LYS A 367 -14.82 -14.82 18.79
N PHE A 368 -13.76 -15.54 19.15
CA PHE A 368 -12.92 -16.35 18.25
C PHE A 368 -12.44 -17.64 18.91
N ASP A 369 -11.77 -18.53 18.18
CA ASP A 369 -11.17 -19.73 18.79
C ASP A 369 -9.94 -19.35 19.61
N TYR A 370 -9.01 -18.57 19.06
CA TYR A 370 -7.79 -18.18 19.77
C TYR A 370 -7.46 -16.71 19.52
N LEU A 371 -6.84 -16.06 20.49
CA LEU A 371 -6.38 -14.68 20.34
C LEU A 371 -5.19 -14.56 19.37
N LEU A 372 -4.24 -15.48 19.46
CA LEU A 372 -2.94 -15.43 18.75
C LEU A 372 -2.61 -16.81 18.17
N ASP A 373 -2.01 -16.87 16.98
CA ASP A 373 -1.41 -18.11 16.45
C ASP A 373 0.03 -18.34 16.94
N ASN A 374 0.79 -17.27 17.11
CA ASN A 374 2.17 -17.31 17.58
C ASN A 374 2.46 -16.15 18.56
N SER A 375 2.72 -16.49 19.82
CA SER A 375 2.98 -15.52 20.89
C SER A 375 4.33 -14.80 20.78
N ASN A 376 5.27 -15.30 19.96
CA ASN A 376 6.57 -14.64 19.78
C ASN A 376 6.50 -13.49 18.77
N ASN A 377 5.46 -13.46 17.95
CA ASN A 377 5.32 -12.54 16.82
C ASN A 377 4.19 -11.52 17.03
N VAL A 378 3.33 -11.73 18.03
CA VAL A 378 2.28 -10.79 18.42
C VAL A 378 2.56 -10.23 19.81
N THR A 379 2.65 -8.91 19.93
CA THR A 379 2.90 -8.21 21.19
C THR A 379 1.71 -7.34 21.57
N LEU A 380 1.25 -7.44 22.82
CA LEU A 380 0.21 -6.58 23.39
C LEU A 380 0.83 -5.70 24.49
N GLU A 381 0.80 -4.38 24.31
CA GLU A 381 1.43 -3.40 25.19
C GLU A 381 0.37 -2.44 25.75
N ASN A 382 0.17 -2.43 27.07
CA ASN A 382 -0.80 -1.53 27.71
C ASN A 382 -2.21 -1.60 27.11
N CYS A 383 -2.64 -2.80 26.71
CA CYS A 383 -3.98 -3.03 26.16
C CYS A 383 -4.97 -3.41 27.27
N THR A 384 -6.23 -2.99 27.11
CA THR A 384 -7.34 -3.47 27.93
C THR A 384 -8.08 -4.58 27.21
N THR A 385 -8.33 -5.70 27.89
CA THR A 385 -9.00 -6.87 27.31
C THR A 385 -10.22 -7.25 28.16
N ASN A 386 -11.43 -7.00 27.65
CA ASN A 386 -12.67 -7.18 28.43
C ASN A 386 -13.69 -8.03 27.69
N ASN A 387 -14.32 -8.99 28.38
CA ASN A 387 -15.47 -9.76 27.87
C ASN A 387 -15.24 -10.46 26.52
N ASN A 388 -13.99 -10.74 26.15
CA ASN A 388 -13.71 -11.54 24.96
C ASN A 388 -13.89 -13.04 25.26
N THR A 389 -14.28 -13.81 24.25
CA THR A 389 -14.39 -15.27 24.32
C THR A 389 -13.37 -15.90 23.41
N TRP A 390 -12.44 -16.66 23.99
CA TRP A 390 -11.45 -17.51 23.34
C TRP A 390 -11.62 -18.95 23.87
N LYS A 391 -11.26 -19.98 23.10
CA LYS A 391 -11.29 -21.40 23.49
C LYS A 391 -10.20 -21.78 24.48
#